data_AF-A0A1S4CEH9-F1
#
_entry.id   AF-A0A1S4CEH9-F1
#
_cell.length_a   1.000
_cell.length_b   1.000
_cell.length_c   1.000
_cell.angle_alpha   90.00
_cell.angle_beta   90.00
_cell.angle_gamma   90.00
#
_symmetry.space_group_name_H-M   'P 1'
#
loop_
_entity.id
_entity.type
_entity.pdbx_description
1 polymer ?
#
loop_
_entity_poly.entity_id
_entity_poly.type
_entity_poly.pdbx_seq_one_letter_code
_entity_poly.pdbx_strand_id
1 'polypeptide(L)'
;MNEQLNFFYSLLLFWQRDKKEEALRLAQLSAEKPHFSHCLEWLLFTVFEADISGKNPSKNQSVIPNHSTNSSLLDKTCDLIRNFPEYFDVVVSVARKTDGRHWADLFAAAGRSTELFEECFQRRWYRTAACYILVIAKLEGPAVSQYCALRLLQATLDESLYELAGELVRFLLRSGREYEPTTTDSEKLSPRFFGYFLFPSSYRRQTLESKGSFKELSAHVASVKNILESHASYLMSGKELSKLVAFVKGTQFDLVEYLQRERYGSARLDNFASGLELIRQKLQMETLQSRLDAEFLLSHMCSVKFKEWIVVLATLLRRSEVLFDLFRHDLRLWKAYNITLKSHPSFVEYHDLVESLDEKLSSASNSEET
;
A
#
# COMPACT_ATOMS: atom_id res chain seq x y z
N MET A 1 -14.96 -16.70 25.50
CA MET A 1 -13.75 -17.42 25.95
C MET A 1 -14.02 -18.91 26.21
N ASN A 2 -14.90 -19.29 27.14
CA ASN A 2 -15.20 -20.72 27.42
C ASN A 2 -15.78 -21.49 26.21
N GLU A 3 -16.66 -20.89 25.42
CA GLU A 3 -17.22 -21.57 24.23
C GLU A 3 -16.21 -21.76 23.10
N GLN A 4 -15.28 -20.82 22.92
CA GLN A 4 -14.21 -20.90 21.91
C GLN A 4 -13.18 -21.97 22.26
N LEU A 5 -12.81 -22.03 23.54
CA LEU A 5 -11.90 -23.04 24.05
C LEU A 5 -12.53 -24.44 23.93
N ASN A 6 -13.81 -24.57 24.28
CA ASN A 6 -14.56 -25.81 24.14
C ASN A 6 -14.72 -26.22 22.67
N PHE A 7 -14.95 -25.27 21.75
CA PHE A 7 -15.01 -25.54 20.31
C PHE A 7 -13.65 -26.03 19.78
N PHE A 8 -12.57 -25.33 20.11
CA PHE A 8 -11.21 -25.71 19.73
C PHE A 8 -10.83 -27.11 20.25
N TYR A 9 -11.04 -27.38 21.54
CA TYR A 9 -10.75 -28.69 22.12
C TYR A 9 -11.63 -29.79 21.53
N SER A 10 -12.90 -29.49 21.23
CA SER A 10 -13.78 -30.46 20.55
C SER A 10 -13.28 -30.77 19.15
N LEU A 11 -12.92 -29.74 18.37
CA LEU A 11 -12.38 -29.91 17.03
C LEU A 11 -11.08 -30.72 17.06
N LEU A 12 -10.15 -30.38 17.96
CA LEU A 12 -8.89 -31.10 18.16
C LEU A 12 -9.13 -32.56 18.59
N LEU A 13 -10.09 -32.81 19.49
CA LEU A 13 -10.43 -34.15 19.97
C LEU A 13 -11.03 -35.02 18.86
N PHE A 14 -11.98 -34.48 18.08
CA PHE A 14 -12.55 -35.20 16.94
C PHE A 14 -11.49 -35.46 15.86
N TRP A 15 -10.56 -34.52 15.70
CA TRP A 15 -9.47 -34.64 14.75
C TRP A 15 -8.44 -35.70 15.14
N GLN A 16 -8.06 -35.76 16.42
CA GLN A 16 -7.18 -36.81 16.96
C GLN A 16 -7.80 -38.21 16.90
N ARG A 17 -9.13 -38.31 16.81
CA ARG A 17 -9.88 -39.57 16.69
C ARG A 17 -10.17 -39.98 15.23
N ASP A 18 -9.56 -39.32 14.24
CA ASP A 18 -9.74 -39.52 12.79
C ASP A 18 -11.19 -39.40 12.30
N LYS A 19 -12.04 -38.67 13.06
CA LYS A 19 -13.45 -38.46 12.73
C LYS A 19 -13.64 -37.24 11.84
N LYS A 20 -13.15 -37.34 10.60
CA LYS A 20 -13.10 -36.21 9.66
C LYS A 20 -14.45 -35.57 9.36
N GLU A 21 -15.48 -36.39 9.15
CA GLU A 21 -16.83 -35.90 8.80
C GLU A 21 -17.51 -35.17 9.96
N GLU A 22 -17.34 -35.68 11.19
CA GLU A 22 -17.87 -35.03 12.40
C GLU A 22 -17.14 -33.69 12.65
N ALA A 23 -15.82 -33.66 12.47
CA ALA A 23 -15.03 -32.43 12.60
C ALA A 23 -15.41 -31.38 11.55
N LEU A 24 -15.58 -31.80 10.28
CA LEU A 24 -16.03 -30.90 9.21
C LEU A 24 -17.43 -30.36 9.47
N ARG A 25 -18.37 -31.21 9.90
CA ARG A 25 -19.74 -30.79 10.23
C ARG A 25 -19.76 -29.79 11.38
N LEU A 26 -18.95 -30.01 12.42
CA LEU A 26 -18.84 -29.07 13.54
C LEU A 26 -18.21 -27.74 13.14
N ALA A 27 -17.21 -27.77 12.27
CA ALA A 27 -16.59 -26.57 11.72
C ALA A 27 -17.58 -25.77 10.85
N GLN A 28 -18.36 -26.45 10.00
CA GLN A 28 -19.43 -25.82 9.20
C GLN A 28 -20.50 -25.17 10.08
N LEU A 29 -20.97 -25.86 11.12
CA LEU A 29 -21.94 -25.32 12.08
C LEU A 29 -21.42 -24.13 12.89
N SER A 30 -20.10 -23.94 12.90
CA SER A 30 -19.44 -22.88 13.69
C SER A 30 -18.81 -21.80 12.82
N ALA A 31 -18.93 -21.88 11.49
CA ALA A 31 -18.35 -20.92 10.56
C ALA A 31 -18.90 -19.49 10.75
N GLU A 32 -20.17 -19.37 11.17
CA GLU A 32 -20.81 -18.07 11.42
C GLU A 32 -20.42 -17.45 12.78
N LYS A 33 -19.67 -18.17 13.63
CA LYS A 33 -19.33 -17.70 14.97
C LYS A 33 -18.18 -16.69 14.95
N PRO A 34 -18.21 -15.67 15.83
CA PRO A 34 -17.09 -14.76 15.97
C PRO A 34 -15.84 -15.54 16.40
N HIS A 35 -14.70 -15.24 15.77
CA HIS A 35 -13.40 -15.85 16.01
C HIS A 35 -13.20 -17.27 15.46
N PHE A 36 -14.06 -17.75 14.56
CA PHE A 36 -13.87 -19.03 13.87
C PHE A 36 -12.49 -19.13 13.19
N SER A 37 -12.06 -18.08 12.48
CA SER A 37 -10.73 -17.98 11.86
C SER A 37 -9.59 -18.21 12.85
N HIS A 38 -9.71 -17.67 14.07
CA HIS A 38 -8.71 -17.85 15.12
C HIS A 38 -8.65 -19.29 15.60
N CYS A 39 -9.79 -19.96 15.74
CA CYS A 39 -9.82 -21.38 16.10
C CYS A 39 -9.15 -22.27 15.03
N LEU A 40 -9.35 -21.97 13.75
CA LEU A 40 -8.67 -22.67 12.65
C LEU A 40 -7.16 -22.41 12.65
N GLU A 41 -6.76 -21.17 12.92
CA GLU A 41 -5.35 -20.80 13.07
C GLU A 41 -4.66 -21.57 14.21
N TRP A 42 -5.29 -21.62 15.39
CA TRP A 42 -4.79 -22.40 16.51
C TRP A 42 -4.71 -23.89 16.19
N LEU A 43 -5.68 -24.43 15.45
CA LEU A 43 -5.68 -25.85 15.07
C LEU A 43 -4.47 -26.15 14.18
N LEU A 44 -4.29 -25.37 13.12
CA LEU A 44 -3.18 -25.55 12.19
C LEU A 44 -1.84 -25.33 12.90
N PHE A 45 -1.72 -24.27 13.72
CA PHE A 45 -0.51 -23.99 14.50
C PHE A 45 -0.16 -25.15 15.43
N THR A 46 -1.13 -25.67 16.18
CA THR A 46 -0.91 -26.76 17.15
C THR A 46 -0.50 -28.06 16.46
N VAL A 47 -1.16 -28.41 15.36
CA VAL A 47 -0.81 -29.60 14.57
C VAL A 47 0.57 -29.46 13.94
N PHE A 48 0.90 -28.27 13.43
CA PHE A 48 2.18 -28.00 12.80
C PHE A 48 3.34 -28.03 13.81
N GLU A 49 3.19 -27.40 14.98
CA GLU A 49 4.18 -27.47 16.05
C GLU A 49 4.43 -28.92 16.54
N ALA A 50 3.36 -29.72 16.62
CA ALA A 50 3.48 -31.14 16.98
C ALA A 50 4.25 -31.94 15.91
N ASP A 51 4.04 -31.65 14.62
CA ASP A 51 4.76 -32.28 13.51
C ASP A 51 6.24 -31.89 13.50
N ILE A 52 6.57 -30.61 13.77
CA ILE A 52 7.96 -30.14 13.93
C ILE A 52 8.66 -30.86 15.09
N SER A 53 8.00 -30.94 16.25
CA SER A 53 8.57 -31.57 17.45
C SER A 53 8.75 -33.08 17.30
N GLY A 54 7.82 -33.75 16.61
CA GLY A 54 7.87 -35.19 16.33
C GLY A 54 8.96 -35.61 15.33
N LYS A 55 9.45 -34.69 14.50
CA LYS A 55 10.54 -34.90 13.52
C LYS A 55 11.95 -34.79 14.13
N ASN A 56 12.09 -34.51 15.43
CA ASN A 56 13.40 -34.50 16.10
C ASN A 56 14.07 -35.90 16.08
N PRO A 57 15.36 -36.00 15.73
CA PRO A 57 16.03 -37.26 15.47
C PRO A 57 16.47 -37.94 16.77
N SER A 58 15.54 -38.56 17.49
CA SER A 58 15.86 -39.45 18.62
C SER A 58 15.07 -40.77 18.61
N LYS A 59 14.70 -41.25 17.42
CA LYS A 59 14.34 -42.66 17.22
C LYS A 59 15.06 -43.21 15.99
N ASN A 60 16.20 -43.84 16.26
CA ASN A 60 16.76 -44.88 15.41
C ASN A 60 15.69 -45.96 15.18
N GLN A 61 14.94 -45.87 14.08
CA GLN A 61 14.31 -47.03 13.46
C GLN A 61 14.49 -46.92 11.94
N SER A 62 15.44 -47.70 11.47
CA SER A 62 15.41 -48.45 10.21
C SER A 62 14.62 -47.80 9.07
N VAL A 63 15.37 -47.19 8.17
CA VAL A 63 14.97 -46.88 6.79
C VAL A 63 14.37 -48.13 6.13
N ILE A 64 13.06 -48.13 5.94
CA ILE A 64 12.38 -48.87 4.87
C ILE A 64 11.51 -47.84 4.15
N PRO A 65 11.76 -47.56 2.85
CA PRO A 65 10.98 -46.60 2.09
C PRO A 65 9.67 -47.26 1.65
N ASN A 66 8.69 -47.30 2.56
CA ASN A 66 7.32 -47.65 2.19
C ASN A 66 6.60 -46.40 1.72
N HIS A 67 6.50 -46.26 0.40
CA HIS A 67 5.46 -45.47 -0.26
C HIS A 67 4.09 -46.02 0.16
N SER A 68 3.55 -45.55 1.28
CA SER A 68 2.14 -45.75 1.64
C SER A 68 1.59 -44.43 2.22
N THR A 69 0.94 -43.66 1.35
CA THR A 69 -0.39 -43.02 1.52
C THR A 69 -0.96 -42.86 2.94
N ASN A 70 -0.17 -42.38 3.89
CA ASN A 70 -0.65 -41.84 5.15
C ASN A 70 -0.43 -40.34 5.09
N SER A 71 -1.42 -39.65 4.49
CA SER A 71 -1.56 -38.19 4.56
C SER A 71 -1.30 -37.77 6.01
N SER A 72 -0.27 -36.95 6.21
CA SER A 72 0.17 -36.51 7.54
C SER A 72 -0.99 -35.81 8.25
N LEU A 73 -0.97 -35.75 9.58
CA LEU A 73 -2.01 -35.02 10.31
C LEU A 73 -2.09 -33.56 9.83
N LEU A 74 -0.96 -32.98 9.42
CA LEU A 74 -0.86 -31.68 8.80
C LEU A 74 -1.60 -31.60 7.46
N ASP A 75 -1.36 -32.53 6.52
CA ASP A 75 -2.06 -32.60 5.23
C ASP A 75 -3.57 -32.67 5.43
N LYS A 76 -4.03 -33.58 6.31
CA LYS A 76 -5.45 -33.71 6.64
C LYS A 76 -5.99 -32.37 7.15
N THR A 77 -5.24 -31.68 8.01
CA THR A 77 -5.67 -30.43 8.66
C THR A 77 -5.79 -29.32 7.63
N CYS A 78 -4.83 -29.22 6.70
CA CYS A 78 -4.92 -28.34 5.55
C CYS A 78 -6.15 -28.64 4.69
N ASP A 79 -6.45 -29.92 4.42
CA ASP A 79 -7.65 -30.32 3.67
C ASP A 79 -8.95 -29.91 4.36
N LEU A 80 -9.03 -30.04 5.70
CA LEU A 80 -10.19 -29.58 6.47
C LEU A 80 -10.39 -28.07 6.33
N ILE A 81 -9.34 -27.29 6.59
CA ILE A 81 -9.41 -25.82 6.59
C ILE A 81 -9.67 -25.30 5.18
N ARG A 82 -9.22 -26.00 4.13
CA ARG A 82 -9.44 -25.61 2.71
C ARG A 82 -10.92 -25.53 2.32
N ASN A 83 -11.82 -26.12 3.10
CA ASN A 83 -13.28 -25.99 2.91
C ASN A 83 -13.84 -24.61 3.30
N PHE A 84 -13.02 -23.73 3.88
CA PHE A 84 -13.44 -22.43 4.41
C PHE A 84 -12.71 -21.28 3.69
N PRO A 85 -13.37 -20.12 3.49
CA PRO A 85 -12.77 -18.96 2.82
C PRO A 85 -11.56 -18.39 3.58
N GLU A 86 -11.50 -18.58 4.91
CA GLU A 86 -10.42 -18.13 5.78
C GLU A 86 -9.11 -18.90 5.60
N TYR A 87 -9.11 -19.97 4.80
CA TYR A 87 -7.95 -20.85 4.59
C TYR A 87 -6.65 -20.09 4.32
N PHE A 88 -6.68 -19.13 3.38
CA PHE A 88 -5.51 -18.39 2.95
C PHE A 88 -4.96 -17.49 4.06
N ASP A 89 -5.85 -16.78 4.77
CA ASP A 89 -5.49 -15.97 5.92
C ASP A 89 -4.88 -16.81 7.05
N VAL A 90 -5.49 -17.97 7.32
CA VAL A 90 -5.03 -18.91 8.36
C VAL A 90 -3.64 -19.44 8.04
N VAL A 91 -3.39 -19.94 6.82
CA VAL A 91 -2.09 -20.50 6.43
C VAL A 91 -0.98 -19.46 6.54
N VAL A 92 -1.19 -18.26 6.00
CA VAL A 92 -0.16 -17.21 6.05
C VAL A 92 0.05 -16.66 7.46
N SER A 93 -1.01 -16.60 8.27
CA SER A 93 -0.91 -16.19 9.68
C SER A 93 -0.08 -17.19 10.49
N VAL A 94 -0.32 -18.49 10.32
CA VAL A 94 0.48 -19.55 10.96
C VAL A 94 1.93 -19.46 10.53
N ALA A 95 2.20 -19.36 9.22
CA ALA A 95 3.57 -19.20 8.72
C ALA A 95 4.28 -18.01 9.40
N ARG A 96 3.63 -16.85 9.49
CA ARG A 96 4.22 -15.65 10.09
C ARG A 96 4.42 -15.74 11.61
N LYS A 97 3.78 -16.70 12.29
CA LYS A 97 3.90 -16.97 13.73
C LYS A 97 4.88 -18.09 14.07
N THR A 98 5.36 -18.82 13.08
CA THR A 98 6.28 -19.96 13.25
C THR A 98 7.69 -19.64 12.73
N ASP A 99 8.70 -20.42 13.13
CA ASP A 99 10.04 -20.28 12.56
C ASP A 99 10.02 -20.64 11.07
N GLY A 100 10.52 -19.73 10.23
CA GLY A 100 10.53 -19.94 8.79
C GLY A 100 11.45 -21.05 8.30
N ARG A 101 12.30 -21.65 9.16
CA ARG A 101 13.02 -22.89 8.83
C ARG A 101 12.06 -24.04 8.46
N HIS A 102 10.87 -24.05 9.04
CA HIS A 102 9.88 -25.11 8.83
C HIS A 102 8.82 -24.75 7.78
N TRP A 103 8.86 -23.56 7.17
CA TRP A 103 7.85 -23.17 6.18
C TRP A 103 7.79 -24.13 4.98
N ALA A 104 8.90 -24.74 4.58
CA ALA A 104 8.88 -25.75 3.51
C ALA A 104 7.94 -26.93 3.84
N ASP A 105 7.92 -27.40 5.09
CA ASP A 105 7.01 -28.46 5.54
C ASP A 105 5.54 -27.99 5.52
N LEU A 106 5.27 -26.78 6.00
CA LEU A 106 3.91 -26.20 6.01
C LEU A 106 3.35 -26.07 4.59
N PHE A 107 4.14 -25.53 3.67
CA PHE A 107 3.72 -25.28 2.29
C PHE A 107 3.75 -26.53 1.41
N ALA A 108 4.44 -27.61 1.84
CA ALA A 108 4.28 -28.93 1.23
C ALA A 108 2.86 -29.49 1.43
N ALA A 109 2.27 -29.26 2.62
CA ALA A 109 0.91 -29.69 2.96
C ALA A 109 -0.18 -28.69 2.51
N ALA A 110 0.07 -27.39 2.67
CA ALA A 110 -0.90 -26.36 2.34
C ALA A 110 -1.03 -26.12 0.81
N GLY A 111 0.04 -26.33 0.06
CA GLY A 111 0.15 -25.95 -1.35
C GLY A 111 1.16 -24.83 -1.54
N ARG A 112 1.57 -24.60 -2.80
CA ARG A 112 2.67 -23.66 -3.10
C ARG A 112 2.31 -22.23 -2.73
N SER A 113 3.26 -21.50 -2.16
CA SER A 113 3.06 -20.11 -1.74
C SER A 113 2.63 -19.19 -2.89
N THR A 114 3.17 -19.37 -4.09
CA THR A 114 2.75 -18.63 -5.28
C THR A 114 1.34 -18.94 -5.75
N GLU A 115 0.89 -20.19 -5.66
CA GLU A 115 -0.47 -20.57 -6.04
C GLU A 115 -1.50 -19.95 -5.07
N LEU A 116 -1.21 -20.00 -3.76
CA LEU A 116 -2.03 -19.36 -2.74
C LEU A 116 -2.06 -17.83 -2.89
N PHE A 117 -0.91 -17.22 -3.23
CA PHE A 117 -0.84 -15.80 -3.56
C PHE A 117 -1.71 -15.47 -4.78
N GLU A 118 -1.64 -16.26 -5.85
CA GLU A 118 -2.37 -16.00 -7.09
C GLU A 118 -3.89 -16.10 -6.88
N GLU A 119 -4.36 -17.08 -6.09
CA GLU A 119 -5.76 -17.15 -5.67
C GLU A 119 -6.20 -15.90 -4.89
N CYS A 120 -5.40 -15.46 -3.92
CA CYS A 120 -5.69 -14.23 -3.18
C CYS A 120 -5.70 -13.01 -4.10
N PHE A 121 -4.78 -12.95 -5.06
CA PHE A 121 -4.68 -11.87 -6.03
C PHE A 121 -5.92 -11.81 -6.94
N GLN A 122 -6.35 -12.94 -7.49
CA GLN A 122 -7.53 -13.03 -8.35
C GLN A 122 -8.83 -12.69 -7.60
N ARG A 123 -8.92 -13.06 -6.32
CA ARG A 123 -10.04 -12.72 -5.44
C ARG A 123 -10.01 -11.28 -4.92
N ARG A 124 -8.99 -10.50 -5.28
CA ARG A 124 -8.74 -9.13 -4.78
C ARG A 124 -8.49 -9.04 -3.27
N TRP A 125 -8.06 -10.13 -2.64
CA TRP A 125 -7.66 -10.17 -1.23
C TRP A 125 -6.22 -9.67 -1.08
N TYR A 126 -5.99 -8.41 -1.45
CA TYR A 126 -4.65 -7.85 -1.59
C TYR A 126 -3.86 -7.78 -0.29
N ARG A 127 -4.53 -7.59 0.86
CA ARG A 127 -3.87 -7.60 2.18
C ARG A 127 -3.30 -8.99 2.51
N THR A 128 -4.06 -10.04 2.23
CA THR A 128 -3.63 -11.43 2.40
C THR A 128 -2.53 -11.78 1.42
N ALA A 129 -2.69 -11.41 0.15
CA ALA A 129 -1.66 -11.58 -0.87
C ALA A 129 -0.33 -10.90 -0.48
N ALA A 130 -0.38 -9.68 0.09
CA ALA A 130 0.81 -9.00 0.59
C ALA A 130 1.53 -9.77 1.71
N CYS A 131 0.79 -10.45 2.59
CA CYS A 131 1.37 -11.29 3.63
C CYS A 131 2.17 -12.47 3.05
N TYR A 132 1.75 -13.02 1.91
CA TYR A 132 2.44 -14.13 1.23
C TYR A 132 3.76 -13.71 0.57
N ILE A 133 3.96 -12.43 0.26
CA ILE A 133 5.20 -11.94 -0.36
C ILE A 133 6.44 -12.34 0.45
N LEU A 134 6.40 -12.21 1.78
CA LEU A 134 7.52 -12.62 2.65
C LEU A 134 7.78 -14.12 2.64
N VAL A 135 6.72 -14.91 2.54
CA VAL A 135 6.83 -16.37 2.43
C VAL A 135 7.48 -16.75 1.11
N ILE A 136 7.01 -16.16 0.00
CA ILE A 136 7.55 -16.38 -1.34
C ILE A 136 9.03 -15.98 -1.39
N ALA A 137 9.41 -14.84 -0.78
CA ALA A 137 10.80 -14.40 -0.72
C ALA A 137 11.72 -15.44 -0.08
N LYS A 138 11.23 -16.15 0.93
CA LYS A 138 11.99 -17.18 1.65
C LYS A 138 12.00 -18.54 0.95
N LEU A 139 10.85 -18.98 0.41
CA LEU A 139 10.69 -20.32 -0.15
C LEU A 139 11.09 -20.41 -1.63
N GLU A 140 10.75 -19.40 -2.41
CA GLU A 140 10.91 -19.40 -3.87
C GLU A 140 12.00 -18.42 -4.33
N GLY A 141 12.29 -17.43 -3.49
CA GLY A 141 13.42 -16.53 -3.63
C GLY A 141 13.06 -15.08 -3.95
N PRO A 142 14.06 -14.18 -3.87
CA PRO A 142 13.91 -12.74 -4.12
C PRO A 142 13.15 -12.38 -5.39
N ALA A 143 13.57 -12.96 -6.52
CA ALA A 143 13.13 -12.52 -7.83
C ALA A 143 11.63 -12.77 -8.02
N VAL A 144 11.15 -13.94 -7.58
CA VAL A 144 9.72 -14.29 -7.63
C VAL A 144 8.92 -13.38 -6.70
N SER A 145 9.40 -13.17 -5.48
CA SER A 145 8.76 -12.26 -4.52
C SER A 145 8.65 -10.83 -5.05
N GLN A 146 9.72 -10.30 -5.64
CA GLN A 146 9.74 -8.95 -6.20
C GLN A 146 8.76 -8.82 -7.37
N TYR A 147 8.71 -9.81 -8.25
CA TYR A 147 7.74 -9.85 -9.35
C TYR A 147 6.30 -9.84 -8.84
N CYS A 148 5.96 -10.68 -7.86
CA CYS A 148 4.65 -10.71 -7.22
C CYS A 148 4.31 -9.38 -6.53
N ALA A 149 5.28 -8.77 -5.83
CA ALA A 149 5.09 -7.51 -5.15
C ALA A 149 4.90 -6.32 -6.12
N LEU A 150 5.58 -6.30 -7.27
CA LEU A 150 5.37 -5.30 -8.31
C LEU A 150 3.97 -5.41 -8.94
N ARG A 151 3.52 -6.64 -9.26
CA ARG A 151 2.15 -6.90 -9.74
C ARG A 151 1.11 -6.43 -8.72
N LEU A 152 1.33 -6.76 -7.45
CA LEU A 152 0.45 -6.36 -6.36
C LEU A 152 0.44 -4.84 -6.17
N LEU A 153 1.59 -4.17 -6.25
CA LEU A 153 1.67 -2.72 -6.18
C LEU A 153 0.78 -2.07 -7.24
N GLN A 154 0.89 -2.51 -8.50
CA GLN A 154 0.07 -1.97 -9.59
C GLN A 154 -1.43 -2.17 -9.33
N ALA A 155 -1.85 -3.37 -8.95
CA ALA A 155 -3.26 -3.64 -8.62
C ALA A 155 -3.77 -2.82 -7.42
N THR A 156 -2.94 -2.60 -6.40
CA THR A 156 -3.32 -1.77 -5.24
C THR A 156 -3.43 -0.30 -5.58
N LEU A 157 -2.62 0.21 -6.52
CA LEU A 157 -2.74 1.58 -7.01
C LEU A 157 -4.02 1.76 -7.84
N ASP A 158 -4.32 0.81 -8.72
CA ASP A 158 -5.53 0.83 -9.54
C ASP A 158 -6.81 0.83 -8.68
N GLU A 159 -6.81 0.08 -7.58
CA GLU A 159 -7.92 0.01 -6.61
C GLU A 159 -7.86 1.10 -5.52
N SER A 160 -6.94 2.07 -5.64
CA SER A 160 -6.76 3.20 -4.71
C SER A 160 -6.46 2.81 -3.25
N LEU A 161 -5.84 1.64 -3.03
CA LEU A 161 -5.43 1.12 -1.72
C LEU A 161 -4.06 1.67 -1.32
N TYR A 162 -3.96 2.99 -1.12
CA TYR A 162 -2.67 3.69 -1.00
C TYR A 162 -1.84 3.36 0.24
N GLU A 163 -2.48 3.00 1.36
CA GLU A 163 -1.76 2.53 2.56
C GLU A 163 -0.98 1.24 2.27
N LEU A 164 -1.65 0.27 1.64
CA LEU A 164 -1.03 -1.00 1.26
C LEU A 164 0.02 -0.78 0.16
N ALA A 165 -0.27 0.07 -0.83
CA ALA A 165 0.71 0.44 -1.85
C ALA A 165 1.99 1.03 -1.22
N GLY A 166 1.85 1.88 -0.20
CA GLY A 166 3.00 2.43 0.54
C GLY A 166 3.80 1.37 1.29
N GLU A 167 3.14 0.36 1.86
CA GLU A 167 3.81 -0.80 2.47
C GLU A 167 4.61 -1.60 1.43
N LEU A 168 4.03 -1.82 0.25
CA LEU A 168 4.68 -2.51 -0.86
C LEU A 168 5.86 -1.72 -1.42
N VAL A 169 5.73 -0.40 -1.58
CA VAL A 169 6.85 0.47 -1.99
C VAL A 169 8.02 0.35 -1.01
N ARG A 170 7.73 0.44 0.31
CA ARG A 170 8.76 0.27 1.35
C ARG A 170 9.41 -1.10 1.28
N PHE A 171 8.62 -2.16 1.08
CA PHE A 171 9.14 -3.51 0.92
C PHE A 171 10.05 -3.63 -0.31
N LEU A 172 9.64 -3.15 -1.48
CA LEU A 172 10.39 -3.22 -2.74
C LEU A 172 11.69 -2.40 -2.68
N LEU A 173 11.65 -1.19 -2.11
CA LEU A 173 12.84 -0.35 -1.96
C LEU A 173 13.84 -0.91 -0.93
N ARG A 174 13.38 -1.67 0.07
CA ARG A 174 14.23 -2.32 1.06
C ARG A 174 14.79 -3.65 0.58
N SER A 175 13.96 -4.48 -0.03
CA SER A 175 14.36 -5.79 -0.57
C SER A 175 15.37 -5.67 -1.71
N GLY A 176 15.45 -4.52 -2.38
CA GLY A 176 16.59 -4.21 -3.23
C GLY A 176 17.93 -4.17 -2.48
N ARG A 177 17.98 -3.74 -1.21
CA ARG A 177 19.21 -3.45 -0.46
C ARG A 177 19.80 -4.63 0.34
N GLU A 178 19.03 -5.68 0.61
CA GLU A 178 19.38 -6.70 1.62
C GLU A 178 20.07 -7.97 1.09
N TYR A 179 20.57 -7.97 -0.15
CA TYR A 179 21.31 -9.13 -0.71
C TYR A 179 22.84 -8.99 -0.63
N GLU A 180 23.37 -8.38 0.43
CA GLU A 180 24.74 -8.68 0.86
C GLU A 180 24.71 -9.92 1.78
N PRO A 181 25.41 -11.03 1.44
CA PRO A 181 25.61 -12.11 2.37
C PRO A 181 26.68 -11.67 3.36
N THR A 182 26.28 -11.07 4.49
CA THR A 182 27.19 -10.99 5.63
C THR A 182 27.36 -12.41 6.17
N THR A 183 28.49 -13.03 5.81
CA THR A 183 29.02 -14.18 6.51
C THR A 183 29.19 -13.87 8.00
N THR A 184 29.11 -14.93 8.80
CA THR A 184 29.43 -15.06 10.24
C THR A 184 28.36 -14.66 11.27
N ASP A 185 27.76 -15.71 11.83
CA ASP A 185 27.25 -15.91 13.20
C ASP A 185 27.18 -14.70 14.15
N SER A 186 25.95 -14.38 14.56
CA SER A 186 25.66 -14.20 15.99
C SER A 186 24.18 -14.44 16.26
N GLU A 187 23.92 -15.53 16.97
CA GLU A 187 22.66 -15.78 17.66
C GLU A 187 22.35 -14.65 18.64
N LYS A 188 21.30 -13.90 18.33
CA LYS A 188 20.27 -13.35 19.23
C LYS A 188 19.67 -12.18 18.48
N LEU A 189 18.41 -12.32 18.09
CA LEU A 189 17.34 -11.34 18.31
C LEU A 189 16.06 -11.93 17.72
N SER A 190 15.18 -12.35 18.63
CA SER A 190 13.79 -12.72 18.35
C SER A 190 13.08 -11.57 17.62
N PRO A 191 12.41 -11.81 16.48
CA PRO A 191 11.64 -10.76 15.83
C PRO A 191 10.22 -10.72 16.40
N ARG A 192 10.03 -10.00 17.50
CA ARG A 192 8.72 -9.44 17.87
C ARG A 192 8.48 -8.19 17.00
N PHE A 193 8.04 -8.36 15.75
CA PHE A 193 8.01 -7.23 14.79
C PHE A 193 6.70 -6.99 14.02
N PHE A 194 5.55 -7.48 14.49
CA PHE A 194 4.27 -7.05 13.92
C PHE A 194 3.26 -6.70 15.01
N GLY A 195 3.51 -5.58 15.66
CA GLY A 195 2.53 -4.84 16.43
C GLY A 195 2.82 -3.36 16.22
N TYR A 196 1.95 -2.69 15.47
CA TYR A 196 1.96 -1.23 15.25
C TYR A 196 3.11 -0.71 14.37
N PHE A 197 2.85 -0.56 13.07
CA PHE A 197 3.65 0.29 12.20
C PHE A 197 3.50 1.76 12.62
N LEU A 198 4.38 2.23 13.49
CA LEU A 198 4.64 3.65 13.71
C LEU A 198 6.15 3.88 13.94
N PHE A 199 6.66 4.94 13.28
CA PHE A 199 7.93 5.68 13.49
C PHE A 199 9.21 5.20 12.74
N PRO A 200 10.21 6.11 12.56
CA PRO A 200 10.19 7.24 11.64
C PRO A 200 11.31 7.14 10.57
N SER A 201 11.14 7.90 9.49
CA SER A 201 12.10 7.96 8.37
C SER A 201 13.46 8.48 8.82
N SER A 202 14.52 7.83 8.37
CA SER A 202 15.86 8.43 8.28
C SER A 202 16.54 7.86 7.04
N TYR A 203 16.45 8.61 5.94
CA TYR A 203 17.31 8.45 4.78
C TYR A 203 18.75 8.81 5.21
N ARG A 204 19.49 7.83 5.74
CA ARG A 204 20.95 7.93 5.86
C ARG A 204 21.56 7.43 4.56
N ARG A 205 22.09 8.39 3.80
CA ARG A 205 22.90 8.21 2.60
C ARG A 205 24.24 7.60 3.01
N GLN A 206 24.60 6.42 2.50
CA GLN A 206 25.97 5.90 2.60
C GLN A 206 26.35 5.14 1.32
N THR A 207 27.56 5.42 0.88
CA THR A 207 28.17 5.14 -0.43
C THR A 207 29.12 3.94 -0.40
N LEU A 208 29.32 3.32 -1.59
CA LEU A 208 30.33 2.30 -1.99
C LEU A 208 30.11 0.88 -1.42
N GLU A 209 30.05 -0.27 -2.13
CA GLU A 209 30.42 -0.70 -3.50
C GLU A 209 29.63 -1.97 -3.94
N SER A 210 29.45 -2.19 -5.27
CA SER A 210 29.54 -3.48 -6.00
C SER A 210 28.83 -3.36 -7.37
N LYS A 211 29.60 -3.35 -8.47
CA LYS A 211 29.15 -2.92 -9.82
C LYS A 211 28.16 -3.87 -10.54
N GLY A 212 27.96 -5.10 -10.07
CA GLY A 212 26.94 -6.01 -10.60
C GLY A 212 25.56 -5.79 -9.96
N SER A 213 25.52 -5.73 -8.63
CA SER A 213 24.32 -5.56 -7.80
C SER A 213 23.69 -4.16 -7.95
N PHE A 214 24.53 -3.11 -8.08
CA PHE A 214 24.04 -1.73 -8.24
C PHE A 214 23.15 -1.51 -9.47
N LYS A 215 23.36 -2.26 -10.56
CA LYS A 215 22.60 -2.09 -11.81
C LYS A 215 21.20 -2.72 -11.71
N GLU A 216 21.08 -3.81 -10.97
CA GLU A 216 19.79 -4.48 -10.73
C GLU A 216 18.97 -3.74 -9.66
N LEU A 217 19.62 -3.27 -8.59
CA LEU A 217 19.04 -2.37 -7.59
C LEU A 217 18.51 -1.08 -8.22
N SER A 218 19.28 -0.47 -9.12
CA SER A 218 18.86 0.75 -9.81
C SER A 218 17.70 0.49 -10.78
N ALA A 219 17.69 -0.65 -11.47
CA ALA A 219 16.58 -1.05 -12.34
C ALA A 219 15.30 -1.31 -11.54
N HIS A 220 15.39 -1.95 -10.38
CA HIS A 220 14.25 -2.22 -9.51
C HIS A 220 13.66 -0.92 -8.94
N VAL A 221 14.51 -0.05 -8.40
CA VAL A 221 14.10 1.27 -7.91
C VAL A 221 13.50 2.11 -9.04
N ALA A 222 14.07 2.06 -10.25
CA ALA A 222 13.52 2.74 -11.42
C ALA A 222 12.14 2.17 -11.80
N SER A 223 11.94 0.86 -11.72
CA SER A 223 10.65 0.22 -12.02
C SER A 223 9.57 0.68 -11.05
N VAL A 224 9.86 0.69 -9.74
CA VAL A 224 8.93 1.22 -8.71
C VAL A 224 8.62 2.69 -8.98
N LYS A 225 9.66 3.50 -9.24
CA LYS A 225 9.48 4.92 -9.55
C LYS A 225 8.60 5.13 -10.78
N ASN A 226 8.83 4.38 -11.86
CA ASN A 226 8.05 4.47 -13.09
C ASN A 226 6.58 4.10 -12.86
N ILE A 227 6.28 3.08 -12.05
CA ILE A 227 4.90 2.71 -11.70
C ILE A 227 4.22 3.85 -10.95
N LEU A 228 4.90 4.44 -9.95
CA LEU A 228 4.37 5.55 -9.17
C LEU A 228 4.17 6.81 -10.00
N GLU A 229 5.14 7.18 -10.86
CA GLU A 229 5.04 8.32 -11.77
C GLU A 229 3.93 8.13 -12.80
N SER A 230 3.76 6.92 -13.33
CA SER A 230 2.66 6.58 -14.26
C SER A 230 1.31 6.73 -13.58
N HIS A 231 1.17 6.26 -12.33
CA HIS A 231 -0.06 6.41 -11.56
C HIS A 231 -0.34 7.88 -11.20
N ALA A 232 0.69 8.64 -10.82
CA ALA A 232 0.55 10.08 -10.60
C ALA A 232 0.07 10.81 -11.86
N SER A 233 0.61 10.42 -13.03
CA SER A 233 0.19 10.95 -14.34
C SER A 233 -1.27 10.62 -14.68
N TYR A 234 -1.70 9.39 -14.39
CA TYR A 234 -3.09 8.97 -14.52
C TYR A 234 -4.03 9.82 -13.64
N LEU A 235 -3.69 10.01 -12.36
CA LEU A 235 -4.50 10.83 -11.45
C LEU A 235 -4.52 12.32 -11.86
N MET A 236 -3.39 12.86 -12.32
CA MET A 236 -3.28 14.25 -12.76
C MET A 236 -4.02 14.51 -14.07
N SER A 237 -3.99 13.58 -15.02
CA SER A 237 -4.75 13.68 -16.27
C SER A 237 -6.26 13.54 -16.04
N GLY A 238 -6.68 12.65 -15.14
CA GLY A 238 -8.07 12.51 -14.70
C GLY A 238 -8.56 13.60 -13.74
N LYS A 239 -7.66 14.49 -13.29
CA LYS A 239 -7.89 15.54 -12.29
C LYS A 239 -8.53 14.99 -11.00
N GLU A 240 -8.13 13.78 -10.60
CA GLU A 240 -8.60 13.10 -9.38
C GLU A 240 -7.79 13.56 -8.15
N LEU A 241 -7.98 14.82 -7.77
CA LEU A 241 -7.12 15.52 -6.81
C LEU A 241 -7.14 14.93 -5.39
N SER A 242 -8.30 14.52 -4.88
CA SER A 242 -8.38 13.87 -3.55
C SER A 242 -7.66 12.52 -3.53
N LYS A 243 -7.77 11.73 -4.61
CA LYS A 243 -7.02 10.48 -4.73
C LYS A 243 -5.52 10.73 -4.85
N LEU A 244 -5.10 11.77 -5.57
CA LEU A 244 -3.69 12.18 -5.65
C LEU A 244 -3.13 12.53 -4.27
N VAL A 245 -3.87 13.27 -3.45
CA VAL A 245 -3.44 13.59 -2.09
C VAL A 245 -3.35 12.33 -1.22
N ALA A 246 -4.34 11.44 -1.30
CA ALA A 246 -4.31 10.17 -0.59
C ALA A 246 -3.13 9.28 -1.05
N PHE A 247 -2.84 9.24 -2.35
CA PHE A 247 -1.71 8.56 -2.95
C PHE A 247 -0.37 9.09 -2.44
N VAL A 248 -0.18 10.42 -2.46
CA VAL A 248 1.05 11.06 -2.00
C VAL A 248 1.26 10.79 -0.51
N LYS A 249 0.21 10.91 0.31
CA LYS A 249 0.28 10.63 1.75
C LYS A 249 0.57 9.15 2.05
N GLY A 250 -0.12 8.23 1.38
CA GLY A 250 0.00 6.79 1.62
C GLY A 250 1.33 6.20 1.13
N THR A 251 1.84 6.66 -0.01
CA THR A 251 3.07 6.13 -0.62
C THR A 251 4.33 6.95 -0.31
N GLN A 252 4.19 8.15 0.25
CA GLN A 252 5.28 9.13 0.43
C GLN A 252 5.95 9.54 -0.89
N PHE A 253 5.17 9.58 -1.97
CA PHE A 253 5.64 9.98 -3.29
C PHE A 253 6.09 11.45 -3.32
N ASP A 254 7.25 11.72 -3.92
CA ASP A 254 7.76 13.09 -4.08
C ASP A 254 7.02 13.81 -5.23
N LEU A 255 5.90 14.42 -4.87
CA LEU A 255 5.07 15.18 -5.81
C LEU A 255 5.82 16.40 -6.38
N VAL A 256 6.72 17.02 -5.61
CA VAL A 256 7.44 18.23 -6.05
C VAL A 256 8.41 17.88 -7.16
N GLU A 257 9.21 16.83 -6.97
CA GLU A 257 10.14 16.33 -7.99
C GLU A 257 9.41 15.95 -9.28
N TYR A 258 8.27 15.26 -9.15
CA TYR A 258 7.42 14.87 -10.28
C TYR A 258 6.88 16.07 -11.06
N LEU A 259 6.24 17.02 -10.36
CA LEU A 259 5.62 18.20 -10.99
C LEU A 259 6.66 19.11 -11.67
N GLN A 260 7.90 19.14 -11.21
CA GLN A 260 8.98 19.88 -11.88
C GLN A 260 9.31 19.31 -13.26
N ARG A 261 9.24 17.99 -13.43
CA ARG A 261 9.47 17.32 -14.73
C ARG A 261 8.25 17.43 -15.63
N GLU A 262 7.06 17.27 -15.07
CA GLU A 262 5.82 17.10 -15.83
C GLU A 262 5.06 18.42 -16.10
N ARG A 263 5.71 19.59 -15.94
CA ARG A 263 5.06 20.92 -16.06
C ARG A 263 4.24 21.12 -17.35
N TYR A 264 4.62 20.45 -18.44
CA TYR A 264 3.96 20.56 -19.74
C TYR A 264 3.18 19.30 -20.16
N GLY A 265 3.11 18.29 -19.30
CA GLY A 265 2.51 16.99 -19.60
C GLY A 265 1.12 16.83 -18.97
N SER A 266 0.94 15.77 -18.19
CA SER A 266 -0.36 15.38 -17.57
C SER A 266 -0.99 16.46 -16.69
N ALA A 267 -0.18 17.37 -16.16
CA ALA A 267 -0.63 18.45 -15.28
C ALA A 267 -1.21 19.66 -16.03
N ARG A 268 -1.11 19.74 -17.36
CA ARG A 268 -1.54 20.92 -18.12
C ARG A 268 -3.03 21.25 -17.91
N LEU A 269 -3.35 22.53 -17.84
CA LEU A 269 -4.72 23.06 -17.88
C LEU A 269 -4.89 23.80 -19.22
N ASP A 270 -5.99 23.55 -19.94
CA ASP A 270 -6.18 24.13 -21.28
C ASP A 270 -6.43 25.64 -21.21
N ASN A 271 -7.40 26.06 -20.39
CA ASN A 271 -7.65 27.45 -20.09
C ASN A 271 -8.13 27.60 -18.63
N PHE A 272 -7.98 28.81 -18.09
CA PHE A 272 -8.27 29.08 -16.68
C PHE A 272 -9.74 28.82 -16.32
N ALA A 273 -10.69 29.27 -17.15
CA ALA A 273 -12.12 29.14 -16.86
C ALA A 273 -12.58 27.68 -16.80
N SER A 274 -12.23 26.89 -17.83
CA SER A 274 -12.57 25.47 -17.87
C SER A 274 -11.84 24.68 -16.79
N GLY A 275 -10.57 25.01 -16.51
CA GLY A 275 -9.80 24.41 -15.43
C GLY A 275 -10.41 24.66 -14.07
N LEU A 276 -10.80 25.91 -13.79
CA LEU A 276 -11.45 26.30 -12.54
C LEU A 276 -12.78 25.57 -12.34
N GLU A 277 -13.62 25.50 -13.38
CA GLU A 277 -14.91 24.82 -13.30
C GLU A 277 -14.78 23.31 -13.14
N LEU A 278 -13.88 22.67 -13.91
CA LEU A 278 -13.63 21.23 -13.82
C LEU A 278 -13.11 20.86 -12.43
N ILE A 279 -12.12 21.62 -11.92
CA ILE A 279 -11.53 21.37 -10.62
C ILE A 279 -12.56 21.62 -9.51
N ARG A 280 -13.39 22.66 -9.63
CA ARG A 280 -14.51 22.92 -8.70
C ARG A 280 -15.52 21.77 -8.67
N GLN A 281 -15.85 21.18 -9.81
CA GLN A 281 -16.77 20.04 -9.87
C GLN A 281 -16.16 18.77 -9.25
N LYS A 282 -14.85 18.56 -9.44
CA LYS A 282 -14.13 17.39 -8.95
C LYS A 282 -13.81 17.47 -7.45
N LEU A 283 -13.36 18.63 -6.98
CA LEU A 283 -13.17 18.90 -5.56
C LEU A 283 -14.49 19.40 -5.00
N GLN A 284 -15.26 18.52 -4.37
CA GLN A 284 -16.50 18.88 -3.67
C GLN A 284 -16.18 19.79 -2.46
N MET A 285 -16.02 21.09 -2.70
CA MET A 285 -15.55 22.11 -1.73
C MET A 285 -16.47 22.31 -0.52
N GLU A 286 -17.61 21.62 -0.48
CA GLU A 286 -18.51 21.53 0.67
C GLU A 286 -17.89 20.70 1.82
N THR A 287 -17.02 19.75 1.50
CA THR A 287 -16.42 18.85 2.49
C THR A 287 -15.12 19.44 3.04
N LEU A 288 -14.94 19.39 4.37
CA LEU A 288 -13.70 19.84 5.02
C LEU A 288 -12.46 19.13 4.46
N GLN A 289 -12.57 17.82 4.19
CA GLN A 289 -11.46 17.03 3.67
C GLN A 289 -10.99 17.52 2.30
N SER A 290 -11.91 17.83 1.39
CA SER A 290 -11.58 18.34 0.05
C SER A 290 -10.88 19.70 0.11
N ARG A 291 -11.23 20.56 1.09
CA ARG A 291 -10.51 21.82 1.32
C ARG A 291 -9.10 21.59 1.82
N LEU A 292 -8.90 20.68 2.77
CA LEU A 292 -7.56 20.31 3.26
C LEU A 292 -6.70 19.69 2.17
N ASP A 293 -7.29 18.87 1.30
CA ASP A 293 -6.61 18.29 0.14
C ASP A 293 -6.20 19.38 -0.86
N ALA A 294 -7.09 20.34 -1.14
CA ALA A 294 -6.78 21.48 -2.00
C ALA A 294 -5.67 22.38 -1.40
N GLU A 295 -5.67 22.61 -0.09
CA GLU A 295 -4.61 23.36 0.60
C GLU A 295 -3.27 22.63 0.52
N PHE A 296 -3.28 21.32 0.74
CA PHE A 296 -2.10 20.48 0.59
C PHE A 296 -1.51 20.60 -0.82
N LEU A 297 -2.35 20.51 -1.85
CA LEU A 297 -1.92 20.66 -3.24
C LEU A 297 -1.42 22.08 -3.53
N LEU A 298 -2.11 23.12 -3.05
CA LEU A 298 -1.69 24.50 -3.23
C LEU A 298 -0.28 24.73 -2.68
N SER A 299 0.03 24.20 -1.50
CA SER A 299 1.37 24.29 -0.90
C SER A 299 2.44 23.67 -1.82
N HIS A 300 2.19 22.47 -2.36
CA HIS A 300 3.12 21.80 -3.27
C HIS A 300 3.27 22.54 -4.61
N MET A 301 2.16 23.05 -5.17
CA MET A 301 2.17 23.83 -6.41
C MET A 301 2.94 25.15 -6.26
N CYS A 302 2.83 25.80 -5.10
CA CYS A 302 3.62 26.97 -4.73
C CYS A 302 5.12 26.66 -4.70
N SER A 303 5.54 25.53 -4.12
CA SER A 303 6.94 25.10 -4.12
C SER A 303 7.50 24.90 -5.53
N VAL A 304 6.67 24.40 -6.45
CA VAL A 304 7.03 24.22 -7.86
C VAL A 304 6.84 25.50 -8.68
N LYS A 305 6.26 26.57 -8.12
CA LYS A 305 5.90 27.82 -8.84
C LYS A 305 5.02 27.56 -10.08
N PHE A 306 4.11 26.60 -9.98
CA PHE A 306 3.20 26.27 -11.09
C PHE A 306 2.03 27.27 -11.13
N LYS A 307 2.24 28.41 -11.81
CA LYS A 307 1.31 29.55 -11.81
C LYS A 307 -0.14 29.16 -12.12
N GLU A 308 -0.38 28.36 -13.16
CA GLU A 308 -1.74 27.96 -13.59
C GLU A 308 -2.54 27.28 -12.46
N TRP A 309 -1.94 26.28 -11.81
CA TRP A 309 -2.56 25.58 -10.69
C TRP A 309 -2.68 26.43 -9.43
N ILE A 310 -1.67 27.28 -9.16
CA ILE A 310 -1.71 28.20 -8.02
C ILE A 310 -2.90 29.13 -8.15
N VAL A 311 -3.13 29.74 -9.32
CA VAL A 311 -4.28 30.63 -9.54
C VAL A 311 -5.58 29.86 -9.30
N VAL A 312 -5.76 28.69 -9.93
CA VAL A 312 -7.00 27.92 -9.80
C VAL A 312 -7.27 27.51 -8.35
N LEU A 313 -6.30 26.87 -7.67
CA LEU A 313 -6.49 26.41 -6.30
C LEU A 313 -6.64 27.56 -5.31
N ALA A 314 -5.90 28.67 -5.49
CA ALA A 314 -6.02 29.84 -4.62
C ALA A 314 -7.34 30.58 -4.83
N THR A 315 -7.89 30.63 -6.05
CA THR A 315 -9.24 31.15 -6.31
C THR A 315 -10.29 30.28 -5.62
N LEU A 316 -10.23 28.95 -5.77
CA LEU A 316 -11.17 28.02 -5.13
C LEU A 316 -11.14 28.11 -3.60
N LEU A 317 -9.96 28.26 -3.01
CA LEU A 317 -9.76 28.42 -1.57
C LEU A 317 -9.92 29.86 -1.08
N ARG A 318 -10.18 30.81 -1.99
CA ARG A 318 -10.29 32.25 -1.71
C ARG A 318 -9.08 32.81 -0.93
N ARG A 319 -7.87 32.37 -1.28
CA ARG A 319 -6.61 32.78 -0.64
C ARG A 319 -6.08 34.08 -1.27
N SER A 320 -6.55 35.22 -0.77
CA SER A 320 -6.15 36.56 -1.25
C SER A 320 -4.64 36.78 -1.24
N GLU A 321 -3.94 36.40 -0.18
CA GLU A 321 -2.51 36.68 -0.03
C GLU A 321 -1.66 35.98 -1.10
N VAL A 322 -1.97 34.72 -1.40
CA VAL A 322 -1.26 33.93 -2.42
C VAL A 322 -1.48 34.51 -3.82
N LEU A 323 -2.71 34.93 -4.11
CA LEU A 323 -3.05 35.58 -5.38
C LEU A 323 -2.38 36.96 -5.52
N PHE A 324 -2.37 37.75 -4.44
CA PHE A 324 -1.71 39.05 -4.42
C PHE A 324 -0.20 38.92 -4.71
N ASP A 325 0.50 38.02 -4.02
CA ASP A 325 1.93 37.78 -4.24
C ASP A 325 2.25 37.28 -5.66
N LEU A 326 1.32 36.55 -6.28
CA LEU A 326 1.46 36.11 -7.65
C LEU A 326 1.27 37.25 -8.66
N PHE A 327 0.26 38.10 -8.44
CA PHE A 327 -0.15 39.14 -9.39
C PHE A 327 0.64 40.44 -9.27
N ARG A 328 1.17 40.77 -8.08
CA ARG A 328 1.96 41.99 -7.87
C ARG A 328 3.16 42.09 -8.82
N HIS A 329 3.69 40.95 -9.25
CA HIS A 329 4.82 40.86 -10.17
C HIS A 329 4.40 40.65 -11.64
N ASP A 330 3.10 40.50 -11.93
CA ASP A 330 2.58 40.19 -13.27
C ASP A 330 1.19 40.80 -13.50
N LEU A 331 1.14 42.12 -13.70
CA LEU A 331 -0.11 42.86 -13.92
C LEU A 331 -0.86 42.44 -15.20
N ARG A 332 -0.18 41.82 -16.16
CA ARG A 332 -0.84 41.28 -17.37
C ARG A 332 -1.67 40.06 -17.01
N LEU A 333 -1.13 39.16 -16.20
CA LEU A 333 -1.85 38.01 -15.68
C LEU A 333 -3.05 38.44 -14.82
N TRP A 334 -2.90 39.47 -13.99
CA TRP A 334 -4.01 40.07 -13.24
C TRP A 334 -5.15 40.53 -14.15
N LYS A 335 -4.85 41.31 -15.19
CA LYS A 335 -5.87 41.81 -16.13
C LYS A 335 -6.63 40.66 -16.80
N ALA A 336 -5.92 39.64 -17.26
CA ALA A 336 -6.54 38.46 -17.88
C ALA A 336 -7.44 37.70 -16.90
N TYR A 337 -6.98 37.51 -15.66
CA TYR A 337 -7.74 36.88 -14.59
C TYR A 337 -9.02 37.64 -14.24
N ASN A 338 -8.92 38.96 -14.04
CA ASN A 338 -10.02 39.84 -13.70
C ASN A 338 -11.11 39.85 -14.81
N ILE A 339 -10.69 39.98 -16.07
CA ILE A 339 -11.62 39.92 -17.22
C ILE A 339 -12.32 38.55 -17.28
N THR A 340 -11.59 37.46 -17.06
CA THR A 340 -12.15 36.11 -17.15
C THR A 340 -13.20 35.85 -16.08
N LEU A 341 -12.94 36.24 -14.82
CA LEU A 341 -13.90 36.07 -13.73
C LEU A 341 -15.13 36.98 -13.85
N LYS A 342 -14.96 38.21 -14.35
CA LYS A 342 -16.08 39.15 -14.55
C LYS A 342 -16.96 38.79 -15.74
N SER A 343 -16.37 38.19 -16.78
CA SER A 343 -17.11 37.79 -17.99
C SER A 343 -17.92 36.50 -17.84
N HIS A 344 -17.56 35.63 -16.90
CA HIS A 344 -18.23 34.34 -16.72
C HIS A 344 -19.29 34.40 -15.61
N PRO A 345 -20.58 34.14 -15.93
CA PRO A 345 -21.68 34.23 -14.95
C PRO A 345 -21.60 33.15 -13.86
N SER A 346 -20.87 32.06 -14.08
CA SER A 346 -20.66 30.99 -13.09
C SER A 346 -19.66 31.33 -11.99
N PHE A 347 -18.98 32.49 -12.06
CA PHE A 347 -17.91 32.91 -11.16
C PHE A 347 -18.25 34.17 -10.34
N VAL A 348 -19.54 34.54 -10.28
CA VAL A 348 -20.02 35.69 -9.48
C VAL A 348 -19.62 35.57 -8.00
N GLU A 349 -19.50 34.35 -7.48
CA GLU A 349 -19.05 34.05 -6.12
C GLU A 349 -17.61 34.51 -5.80
N TYR A 350 -16.81 34.86 -6.81
CA TYR A 350 -15.43 35.33 -6.66
C TYR A 350 -15.28 36.83 -6.94
N HIS A 351 -16.36 37.57 -7.23
CA HIS A 351 -16.27 38.99 -7.57
C HIS A 351 -15.80 39.85 -6.39
N ASP A 352 -16.23 39.54 -5.18
CA ASP A 352 -15.76 40.16 -3.93
C ASP A 352 -14.24 39.95 -3.70
N LEU A 353 -13.75 38.73 -3.98
CA LEU A 353 -12.32 38.42 -3.94
C LEU A 353 -11.54 39.28 -4.95
N VAL A 354 -12.06 39.41 -6.18
CA VAL A 354 -11.44 40.24 -7.22
C VAL A 354 -11.41 41.70 -6.82
N GLU A 355 -12.49 42.25 -6.27
CA GLU A 355 -12.54 43.63 -5.77
C GLU A 355 -11.50 43.87 -4.67
N SER A 356 -11.42 42.97 -3.68
CA SER A 356 -10.42 43.08 -2.60
C SER A 356 -8.98 43.02 -3.10
N LEU A 357 -8.72 42.25 -4.17
CA LEU A 357 -7.39 42.16 -4.79
C LEU A 357 -7.06 43.41 -5.62
N ASP A 358 -8.06 44.00 -6.29
CA ASP A 358 -7.89 45.23 -7.07
C ASP A 358 -7.50 46.41 -6.16
N GLU A 359 -8.14 46.53 -5.00
CA GLU A 359 -7.80 47.53 -3.97
C GLU A 359 -6.37 47.34 -3.42
N LYS A 360 -5.97 46.09 -3.14
CA LYS A 360 -4.62 45.77 -2.65
C LYS A 360 -3.54 46.03 -3.70
N LEU A 361 -3.78 45.66 -4.96
CA LEU A 361 -2.81 45.87 -6.05
C LEU A 361 -2.67 47.36 -6.37
N SER A 362 -3.76 48.12 -6.33
CA SER A 362 -3.75 49.58 -6.56
C SER A 362 -3.07 50.35 -5.42
N SER A 363 -3.22 49.91 -4.17
CA SER A 363 -2.51 50.52 -3.05
C SER A 363 -1.00 50.23 -3.08
N ALA A 364 -0.60 49.02 -3.49
CA ALA A 364 0.80 48.65 -3.63
C ALA A 364 1.53 49.42 -4.76
N SER A 365 0.89 49.64 -5.91
CA SER A 365 1.48 50.45 -6.99
C SER A 365 1.72 51.90 -6.56
N ASN A 366 0.80 52.47 -5.78
CA ASN A 366 0.94 53.85 -5.27
C ASN A 366 2.08 53.99 -4.25
N SER A 367 2.50 52.90 -3.60
CA SER A 367 3.63 52.90 -2.65
C SER A 367 4.99 52.60 -3.27
N GLU A 368 5.06 52.04 -4.48
CA GLU A 368 6.33 51.82 -5.21
C GLU A 368 6.75 53.03 -6.07
N GLU A 369 5.84 53.98 -6.34
CA GLU A 369 6.10 55.22 -7.09
C GLU A 369 6.56 56.41 -6.21
N THR A 370 6.62 56.23 -4.89
CA THR A 370 7.19 57.18 -3.91
C THR A 370 8.50 56.66 -3.34
#